data_AF-H8L4F5-F1
#
_entry.id   AF-H8L4F5-F1
#
_cell.length_a   1.000
_cell.length_b   1.000
_cell.length_c   1.000
_cell.angle_alpha   90.00
_cell.angle_beta   90.00
_cell.angle_gamma   90.00
#
_symmetry.space_group_name_H-M   'P 1'
#
loop_
_entity.id
_entity.type
_entity.pdbx_description
1 polymer ?
#
loop_
_entity_poly.entity_id
_entity_poly.type
_entity_poly.pdbx_seq_one_letter_code
_entity_poly.pdbx_strand_id
1 'polypeptide(L)'
;MHVVAAILKDAAGRVLLAQRPPGKHLAGQWEFAGGKLEPGEGRLQGLVREIEEELGVTVQAAHPWIWLPWRYGDRSLQLDVWMVDSWQGLPRGREGQAIAWRDPASMDPGLMAGADRMVLRRLQLPPRYLITSAEAAPQDRPRIERQLREWLAGGQSLIQLRLPLWSVAQIRALAAELLPVARSVGASLLLNADVEGARMLGAGTGVQLRSSQLAQWSQRPLPWGQRVGASCHDVDELAAAVALDVDFATLSPVRATASHPGVPGMGWERFAEQVAAAAVPVYALGGVGPDDGARAAEAGAQGVAGIRAFVDRGD
;
A
#
# COMPACT_ATOMS: atom_id res chain seq x y z
N MET A 1 -8.96 3.35 21.30
CA MET A 1 -9.37 1.93 21.44
C MET A 1 -8.30 1.07 20.80
N HIS A 2 -7.93 -0.07 21.39
CA HIS A 2 -6.95 -1.00 20.82
C HIS A 2 -7.68 -2.26 20.34
N VAL A 3 -7.52 -2.58 19.07
CA VAL A 3 -8.13 -3.74 18.40
C VAL A 3 -7.01 -4.57 17.79
N VAL A 4 -7.08 -5.88 17.97
CA VAL A 4 -6.19 -6.84 17.33
C VAL A 4 -6.93 -7.49 16.16
N ALA A 5 -6.23 -7.74 15.06
CA ALA A 5 -6.80 -8.42 13.90
C ALA A 5 -5.83 -9.45 13.34
N ALA A 6 -6.35 -10.57 12.83
CA ALA A 6 -5.56 -11.66 12.30
C ALA A 6 -5.61 -11.73 10.78
N ILE A 7 -4.45 -11.97 10.17
CA ILE A 7 -4.35 -12.40 8.78
C ILE A 7 -4.03 -13.89 8.78
N LEU A 8 -5.05 -14.69 8.46
CA LEU A 8 -4.88 -16.11 8.16
C LEU A 8 -4.69 -16.25 6.65
N LYS A 9 -3.66 -16.98 6.23
CA LYS A 9 -3.38 -17.28 4.82
C LYS A 9 -3.45 -18.78 4.57
N ASP A 10 -4.19 -19.18 3.55
CA ASP A 10 -4.18 -20.58 3.11
C ASP A 10 -2.98 -20.90 2.20
N ALA A 11 -2.84 -22.16 1.83
CA ALA A 11 -1.76 -22.63 0.95
C ALA A 11 -1.79 -22.01 -0.46
N ALA A 12 -2.92 -21.43 -0.88
CA ALA A 12 -3.05 -20.71 -2.15
C ALA A 12 -2.74 -19.21 -2.01
N GLY A 13 -2.35 -18.74 -0.81
CA GLY A 13 -2.06 -17.34 -0.54
C GLY A 13 -3.31 -16.46 -0.36
N ARG A 14 -4.50 -17.06 -0.30
CA ARG A 14 -5.75 -16.33 -0.05
C ARG A 14 -5.82 -15.95 1.43
N VAL A 15 -6.42 -14.80 1.74
CA VAL A 15 -6.68 -14.35 3.11
C VAL A 15 -8.11 -14.64 3.52
N LEU A 16 -8.31 -15.01 4.78
CA LEU A 16 -9.63 -15.19 5.34
C LEU A 16 -10.21 -13.83 5.77
N LEU A 17 -11.43 -13.53 5.32
CA LEU A 17 -12.16 -12.34 5.69
C LEU A 17 -13.54 -12.69 6.25
N ALA A 18 -14.03 -11.85 7.15
CA ALA A 18 -15.39 -11.90 7.68
C ALA A 18 -16.21 -10.73 7.13
N GLN A 19 -17.48 -10.97 6.82
CA GLN A 19 -18.40 -9.93 6.37
C GLN A 19 -19.20 -9.39 7.56
N ARG A 20 -19.19 -8.06 7.72
CA ARG A 20 -19.92 -7.41 8.82
C ARG A 20 -21.43 -7.73 8.73
N PRO A 21 -22.04 -8.26 9.80
CA PRO A 21 -23.45 -8.66 9.77
C PRO A 21 -24.38 -7.45 9.54
N PRO A 22 -25.58 -7.68 8.96
CA PRO A 22 -26.60 -6.65 8.81
C PRO A 22 -26.90 -5.94 10.14
N GLY A 23 -27.02 -4.61 10.12
CA GLY A 23 -27.34 -3.79 11.31
C GLY A 23 -26.14 -3.28 12.12
N LYS A 24 -24.91 -3.74 11.87
CA LYS A 24 -23.67 -3.10 12.40
C LYS A 24 -23.25 -1.91 11.52
N HIS A 25 -22.50 -0.95 12.07
CA HIS A 25 -21.86 0.14 11.29
C HIS A 25 -21.02 -0.48 10.16
N LEU A 26 -21.15 -0.02 8.90
CA LEU A 26 -20.51 -0.61 7.69
C LEU A 26 -20.97 -2.03 7.30
N ALA A 27 -22.22 -2.42 7.58
CA ALA A 27 -22.77 -3.72 7.22
C ALA A 27 -22.51 -4.11 5.74
N GLY A 28 -22.18 -5.37 5.51
CA GLY A 28 -21.88 -5.91 4.17
C GLY A 28 -20.45 -5.71 3.68
N GLN A 29 -19.64 -4.89 4.35
CA GLN A 29 -18.20 -4.77 4.08
C GLN A 29 -17.42 -5.93 4.69
N TRP A 30 -16.26 -6.24 4.09
CA TRP A 30 -15.33 -7.24 4.58
C TRP A 30 -14.30 -6.65 5.53
N GLU A 31 -13.89 -7.42 6.52
CA GLU A 31 -12.86 -7.09 7.50
C GLU A 31 -12.02 -8.31 7.87
N PHE A 32 -10.85 -8.06 8.46
CA PHE A 32 -10.05 -9.11 9.07
C PHE A 32 -10.65 -9.47 10.44
N ALA A 33 -10.70 -10.76 10.75
CA ALA A 33 -11.26 -11.23 12.02
C ALA A 33 -10.43 -10.74 13.21
N GLY A 34 -11.10 -10.45 14.31
CA GLY A 34 -10.48 -9.94 15.52
C GLY A 34 -11.36 -8.92 16.24
N GLY A 35 -10.86 -8.41 17.36
CA GLY A 35 -11.66 -7.55 18.21
C GLY A 35 -10.86 -6.77 19.23
N LYS A 36 -11.59 -6.20 20.18
CA LYS A 36 -11.06 -5.22 21.11
C LYS A 36 -10.35 -5.93 22.26
N LEU A 37 -9.15 -5.46 22.61
CA LEU A 37 -8.48 -5.94 23.81
C LEU A 37 -9.25 -5.60 25.09
N GLU A 38 -9.30 -6.55 26.00
CA GLU A 38 -9.82 -6.36 27.35
C GLU A 38 -8.82 -5.61 28.25
N PRO A 39 -9.28 -4.94 29.31
CA PRO A 39 -8.38 -4.27 30.26
C PRO A 39 -7.37 -5.25 30.88
N GLY A 40 -6.08 -4.99 30.68
CA GLY A 40 -4.99 -5.83 31.21
C GLY A 40 -4.63 -7.05 30.36
N GLU A 41 -5.32 -7.28 29.26
CA GLU A 41 -5.07 -8.39 28.34
C GLU A 41 -3.82 -8.15 27.48
N GLY A 42 -2.99 -9.19 27.32
CA GLY A 42 -1.85 -9.14 26.41
C GLY A 42 -2.28 -9.16 24.95
N ARG A 43 -1.55 -8.49 24.05
CA ARG A 43 -1.90 -8.37 22.61
C ARG A 43 -2.11 -9.73 21.93
N LEU A 44 -1.15 -10.64 22.06
CA LEU A 44 -1.26 -11.99 21.50
C LEU A 44 -2.37 -12.80 22.19
N GLN A 45 -2.57 -12.62 23.49
CA GLN A 45 -3.63 -13.30 24.23
C GLN A 45 -5.01 -12.88 23.71
N GLY A 46 -5.25 -11.59 23.54
CA GLY A 46 -6.49 -11.09 22.96
C GLY A 46 -6.67 -11.53 21.51
N LEU A 47 -5.60 -11.56 20.70
CA LEU A 47 -5.69 -12.10 19.34
C LEU A 47 -6.16 -13.56 19.34
N VAL A 48 -5.56 -14.41 20.19
CA VAL A 48 -5.94 -15.82 20.30
C VAL A 48 -7.41 -15.95 20.73
N ARG A 49 -7.84 -15.21 21.75
CA ARG A 49 -9.22 -15.21 22.25
C ARG A 49 -10.22 -14.79 21.18
N GLU A 50 -10.02 -13.63 20.56
CA GLU A 50 -10.94 -13.09 19.55
C GLU A 50 -11.08 -14.03 18.34
N ILE A 51 -9.98 -14.64 17.88
CA ILE A 51 -10.03 -15.60 16.77
C ILE A 51 -10.72 -16.91 17.16
N GLU A 52 -10.57 -17.36 18.40
CA GLU A 52 -11.32 -18.51 18.90
C GLU A 52 -12.83 -18.21 19.00
N GLU A 53 -13.19 -17.03 19.50
CA GLU A 53 -14.57 -16.57 19.65
C GLU A 53 -15.26 -16.40 18.30
N GLU A 54 -14.65 -15.67 17.36
CA GLU A 54 -15.25 -15.35 16.07
C GLU A 54 -15.19 -16.49 15.06
N LEU A 55 -14.07 -17.23 15.02
CA LEU A 55 -13.79 -18.21 13.96
C LEU A 55 -13.75 -19.66 14.46
N GLY A 56 -13.64 -19.90 15.76
CA GLY A 56 -13.49 -21.23 16.32
C GLY A 56 -12.16 -21.89 16.02
N VAL A 57 -11.12 -21.08 15.90
CA VAL A 57 -9.77 -21.50 15.54
C VAL A 57 -8.81 -21.16 16.68
N THR A 58 -7.94 -22.11 17.02
CA THR A 58 -6.90 -21.89 18.04
C THR A 58 -5.61 -21.48 17.35
N VAL A 59 -5.21 -20.22 17.50
CA VAL A 59 -3.92 -19.71 16.99
C VAL A 59 -2.78 -20.34 17.79
N GLN A 60 -1.81 -20.95 17.09
CA GLN A 60 -0.65 -21.60 17.71
C GLN A 60 0.60 -20.71 17.68
N ALA A 61 0.78 -19.99 16.57
CA ALA A 61 1.87 -19.04 16.40
C ALA A 61 1.40 -17.88 15.51
N ALA A 62 1.79 -16.67 15.90
CA ALA A 62 1.56 -15.46 15.16
C ALA A 62 2.64 -14.42 15.50
N HIS A 63 2.88 -13.49 14.60
CA HIS A 63 3.80 -12.38 14.83
C HIS A 63 3.17 -11.03 14.42
N PRO A 64 3.56 -9.92 15.08
CA PRO A 64 3.09 -8.59 14.70
C PRO A 64 3.49 -8.28 13.27
N TRP A 65 2.59 -7.70 12.48
CA TRP A 65 2.85 -7.37 11.08
C TRP A 65 2.68 -5.88 10.77
N ILE A 66 1.59 -5.26 11.23
CA ILE A 66 1.31 -3.83 11.05
C ILE A 66 0.73 -3.25 12.32
N TRP A 67 1.19 -2.05 12.66
CA TRP A 67 0.49 -1.16 13.56
C TRP A 67 -0.14 -0.02 12.76
N LEU A 68 -1.46 0.13 12.80
CA LEU A 68 -2.18 1.13 12.03
C LEU A 68 -2.99 2.05 12.95
N PRO A 69 -2.59 3.32 13.13
CA PRO A 69 -3.45 4.31 13.77
C PRO A 69 -4.62 4.64 12.84
N TRP A 70 -5.83 4.71 13.38
CA TRP A 70 -7.04 5.01 12.61
C TRP A 70 -7.99 5.93 13.38
N ARG A 71 -8.75 6.77 12.66
CA ARG A 71 -9.72 7.69 13.26
C ARG A 71 -11.07 7.59 12.57
N TYR A 72 -12.14 7.51 13.37
CA TYR A 72 -13.53 7.61 12.92
C TYR A 72 -14.17 8.82 13.59
N GLY A 73 -14.14 9.97 12.91
CA GLY A 73 -14.50 11.26 13.52
C GLY A 73 -13.63 11.52 14.75
N ASP A 74 -14.26 11.70 15.91
CA ASP A 74 -13.58 11.96 17.18
C ASP A 74 -13.01 10.71 17.86
N ARG A 75 -13.32 9.51 17.37
CA ARG A 75 -12.86 8.25 17.97
C ARG A 75 -11.53 7.80 17.37
N SER A 76 -10.55 7.51 18.22
CA SER A 76 -9.28 6.90 17.82
C SER A 76 -9.27 5.38 18.03
N LEU A 77 -8.75 4.69 17.03
CA LEU A 77 -8.54 3.26 16.96
C LEU A 77 -7.05 3.00 16.70
N GLN A 78 -6.49 2.01 17.38
CA GLN A 78 -5.21 1.41 17.04
C GLN A 78 -5.51 -0.01 16.59
N LEU A 79 -5.30 -0.28 15.30
CA LEU A 79 -5.45 -1.60 14.73
C LEU A 79 -4.08 -2.28 14.70
N ASP A 80 -3.95 -3.33 15.49
CA ASP A 80 -2.75 -4.13 15.63
C ASP A 80 -2.93 -5.45 14.86
N VAL A 81 -2.29 -5.54 13.71
CA VAL A 81 -2.51 -6.63 12.76
C VAL A 81 -1.40 -7.65 12.88
N TRP A 82 -1.78 -8.90 13.01
CA TRP A 82 -0.89 -10.03 13.19
C TRP A 82 -0.99 -11.00 12.01
N MET A 83 0.15 -11.50 11.56
CA MET A 83 0.20 -12.63 10.63
C MET A 83 0.12 -13.90 11.46
N VAL A 84 -0.86 -14.76 11.15
CA VAL A 84 -0.99 -16.07 11.80
C VAL A 84 -0.14 -17.07 11.02
N ASP A 85 0.87 -17.62 11.70
CA ASP A 85 1.81 -18.57 11.11
C ASP A 85 1.27 -20.00 11.14
N SER A 86 0.51 -20.34 12.19
CA SER A 86 -0.13 -21.65 12.33
C SER A 86 -1.32 -21.63 13.29
N TRP A 87 -2.30 -22.50 13.03
CA TRP A 87 -3.51 -22.63 13.83
C TRP A 87 -4.09 -24.05 13.77
N GLN A 88 -4.98 -24.36 14.72
CA GLN A 88 -5.76 -25.60 14.76
C GLN A 88 -7.25 -25.33 14.55
N GLY A 89 -7.93 -26.25 13.89
CA GLY A 89 -9.36 -26.16 13.59
C GLY A 89 -9.67 -25.60 12.21
N LEU A 90 -10.94 -25.67 11.83
CA LEU A 90 -11.44 -25.14 10.56
C LEU A 90 -12.22 -23.84 10.85
N PRO A 91 -11.83 -22.69 10.27
CA PRO A 91 -12.54 -21.43 10.49
C PRO A 91 -14.01 -21.51 10.10
N ARG A 92 -14.88 -20.97 10.96
CA ARG A 92 -16.34 -20.85 10.76
C ARG A 92 -16.83 -19.57 11.42
N GLY A 93 -17.74 -18.83 10.79
CA GLY A 93 -18.35 -17.65 11.42
C GLY A 93 -19.23 -18.04 12.62
N ARG A 94 -18.70 -17.94 13.84
CA ARG A 94 -19.40 -18.32 15.08
C ARG A 94 -20.41 -17.27 15.54
N GLU A 95 -20.38 -16.07 14.98
CA GLU A 95 -21.37 -15.01 15.21
C GLU A 95 -22.45 -14.96 14.11
N GLY A 96 -22.50 -15.96 13.23
CA GLY A 96 -23.42 -15.97 12.07
C GLY A 96 -22.98 -15.06 10.92
N GLN A 97 -21.73 -14.57 10.96
CA GLN A 97 -21.13 -13.81 9.88
C GLN A 97 -20.70 -14.72 8.72
N ALA A 98 -20.81 -14.21 7.49
CA ALA A 98 -20.24 -14.90 6.34
C ALA A 98 -18.71 -14.77 6.39
N ILE A 99 -18.00 -15.85 6.06
CA ILE A 99 -16.55 -15.85 5.92
C ILE A 99 -16.15 -16.32 4.52
N ALA A 100 -15.05 -15.81 4.00
CA ALA A 100 -14.55 -16.21 2.69
C ALA A 100 -13.02 -16.12 2.60
N TRP A 101 -12.42 -17.13 1.97
CA TRP A 101 -11.05 -17.06 1.50
C TRP A 101 -10.99 -16.26 0.19
N ARG A 102 -10.24 -15.16 0.17
CA ARG A 102 -10.13 -14.25 -0.97
C ARG A 102 -8.69 -14.04 -1.37
N ASP A 103 -8.42 -14.01 -2.67
CA ASP A 103 -7.12 -13.58 -3.18
C ASP A 103 -6.99 -12.06 -3.02
N PRO A 104 -6.05 -11.56 -2.19
CA PRO A 104 -5.82 -10.13 -2.02
C PRO A 104 -5.66 -9.37 -3.34
N ALA A 105 -5.00 -9.96 -4.34
CA ALA A 105 -4.70 -9.28 -5.61
C ALA A 105 -5.96 -8.95 -6.44
N SER A 106 -7.01 -9.77 -6.31
CA SER A 106 -8.28 -9.60 -7.04
C SER A 106 -9.32 -8.75 -6.30
N MET A 107 -9.09 -8.45 -5.02
CA MET A 107 -10.09 -7.80 -4.19
C MET A 107 -10.20 -6.30 -4.45
N ASP A 108 -11.44 -5.81 -4.56
CA ASP A 108 -11.74 -4.39 -4.56
C ASP A 108 -11.66 -3.82 -3.12
N PRO A 109 -10.73 -2.90 -2.83
CA PRO A 109 -10.64 -2.25 -1.52
C PRO A 109 -11.88 -1.42 -1.15
N GLY A 110 -12.70 -1.02 -2.13
CA GLY A 110 -13.98 -0.36 -1.86
C GLY A 110 -14.96 -1.23 -1.06
N LEU A 111 -14.76 -2.56 -1.05
CA LEU A 111 -15.55 -3.53 -0.29
C LEU A 111 -15.04 -3.75 1.15
N MET A 112 -13.86 -3.21 1.49
CA MET A 112 -13.27 -3.34 2.82
C MET A 112 -13.73 -2.24 3.76
N ALA A 113 -13.86 -2.58 5.04
CA ALA A 113 -14.07 -1.62 6.12
C ALA A 113 -12.84 -0.74 6.35
N GLY A 114 -13.08 0.50 6.84
CA GLY A 114 -12.12 1.60 6.94
C GLY A 114 -10.63 1.21 7.05
N ALA A 115 -10.18 0.84 8.25
CA ALA A 115 -8.77 0.49 8.51
C ALA A 115 -8.32 -0.77 7.75
N ASP A 116 -9.18 -1.80 7.66
CA ASP A 116 -8.91 -3.04 6.95
C ASP A 116 -8.62 -2.84 5.46
N ARG A 117 -9.15 -1.76 4.87
CA ARG A 117 -8.80 -1.35 3.50
C ARG A 117 -7.32 -1.09 3.35
N MET A 118 -6.68 -0.43 4.32
CA MET A 118 -5.25 -0.15 4.28
C MET A 118 -4.41 -1.39 4.55
N VAL A 119 -4.93 -2.33 5.34
CA VAL A 119 -4.33 -3.66 5.51
C VAL A 119 -4.35 -4.43 4.19
N LEU A 120 -5.49 -4.44 3.50
CA LEU A 120 -5.60 -5.02 2.16
C LEU A 120 -4.65 -4.33 1.17
N ARG A 121 -4.55 -2.99 1.21
CA ARG A 121 -3.59 -2.26 0.36
C ARG A 121 -2.15 -2.67 0.63
N ARG A 122 -1.75 -2.81 1.89
CA ARG A 122 -0.41 -3.31 2.24
C ARG A 122 -0.14 -4.70 1.67
N LEU A 123 -1.14 -5.59 1.67
CA LEU A 123 -1.05 -6.92 1.05
C LEU A 123 -0.95 -6.87 -0.48
N GLN A 124 -1.57 -5.88 -1.12
CA GLN A 124 -1.60 -5.71 -2.58
C GLN A 124 -0.37 -4.97 -3.15
N LEU A 125 0.37 -4.27 -2.29
CA LEU A 125 1.50 -3.44 -2.71
C LEU A 125 2.80 -4.25 -2.70
N PRO A 126 3.63 -4.13 -3.74
CA PRO A 126 4.94 -4.77 -3.75
C PRO A 126 5.90 -4.10 -2.74
N PRO A 127 7.03 -4.74 -2.40
CA PRO A 127 8.09 -4.09 -1.60
C PRO A 127 8.93 -3.08 -2.41
N ARG A 128 8.75 -3.02 -3.73
CA ARG A 128 9.53 -2.16 -4.64
C ARG A 128 8.59 -1.27 -5.45
N TYR A 129 8.87 0.03 -5.45
CA TYR A 129 8.17 1.02 -6.26
C TYR A 129 9.14 1.71 -7.23
N LEU A 130 9.01 1.40 -8.52
CA LEU A 130 9.97 1.86 -9.54
C LEU A 130 9.52 3.18 -10.15
N ILE A 131 10.47 4.09 -10.38
CA ILE A 131 10.20 5.42 -10.93
C ILE A 131 11.14 5.63 -12.14
N THR A 132 10.62 6.04 -13.29
CA THR A 132 11.47 6.34 -14.45
C THR A 132 12.42 7.52 -14.17
N SER A 133 13.53 7.58 -14.89
CA SER A 133 14.49 8.69 -14.74
C SER A 133 13.91 10.03 -15.18
N ALA A 134 14.07 11.04 -14.32
CA ALA A 134 13.64 12.41 -14.59
C ALA A 134 14.42 13.08 -15.74
N GLU A 135 15.61 12.58 -16.04
CA GLU A 135 16.50 13.10 -17.10
C GLU A 135 16.23 12.44 -18.46
N ALA A 136 15.36 11.44 -18.52
CA ALA A 136 15.09 10.74 -19.77
C ALA A 136 14.27 11.64 -20.72
N ALA A 137 14.81 11.88 -21.91
CA ALA A 137 14.23 12.77 -22.89
C ALA A 137 13.44 11.99 -23.96
N PRO A 138 12.57 12.63 -24.77
CA PRO A 138 11.75 11.92 -25.76
C PRO A 138 12.55 11.05 -26.74
N GLN A 139 13.78 11.43 -27.09
CA GLN A 139 14.67 10.63 -27.94
C GLN A 139 15.12 9.31 -27.28
N ASP A 140 15.06 9.19 -25.95
CA ASP A 140 15.40 7.97 -25.22
C ASP A 140 14.30 6.90 -25.28
N ARG A 141 13.18 7.18 -25.96
CA ARG A 141 11.98 6.33 -25.97
C ARG A 141 12.27 4.82 -26.16
N PRO A 142 13.08 4.38 -27.14
CA PRO A 142 13.35 2.95 -27.32
C PRO A 142 14.02 2.30 -26.10
N ARG A 143 14.92 3.04 -25.42
CA ARG A 143 15.62 2.57 -24.21
C ARG A 143 14.66 2.49 -23.03
N ILE A 144 13.81 3.49 -22.84
CA ILE A 144 12.82 3.54 -21.75
C ILE A 144 11.79 2.42 -21.91
N GLU A 145 11.26 2.22 -23.13
CA GLU A 145 10.30 1.15 -23.41
C GLU A 145 10.89 -0.24 -23.12
N ARG A 146 12.12 -0.49 -23.55
CA ARG A 146 12.81 -1.74 -23.25
C ARG A 146 12.94 -1.96 -21.74
N GLN A 147 13.41 -0.94 -21.01
CA GLN A 147 13.51 -1.00 -19.54
C GLN A 147 12.16 -1.29 -18.87
N LEU A 148 11.09 -0.60 -19.29
CA LEU A 148 9.76 -0.82 -18.72
C LEU A 148 9.24 -2.23 -18.99
N ARG A 149 9.50 -2.78 -20.19
CA ARG A 149 9.15 -4.16 -20.52
C ARG A 149 9.96 -5.18 -19.72
N GLU A 150 11.25 -4.92 -19.50
CA GLU A 150 12.11 -5.75 -18.63
C GLU A 150 11.60 -5.75 -17.19
N TRP A 151 11.21 -4.59 -16.64
CA TRP A 151 10.61 -4.51 -15.31
C TRP A 151 9.30 -5.29 -15.21
N LEU A 152 8.40 -5.14 -16.18
CA LEU A 152 7.14 -5.87 -16.22
C LEU A 152 7.37 -7.38 -16.33
N ALA A 153 8.30 -7.82 -17.18
CA ALA A 153 8.66 -9.23 -17.33
C ALA A 153 9.31 -9.80 -16.05
N GLY A 154 10.08 -8.97 -15.32
CA GLY A 154 10.66 -9.30 -14.02
C GLY A 154 9.68 -9.24 -12.84
N GLY A 155 8.37 -9.15 -13.09
CA GLY A 155 7.33 -9.18 -12.06
C GLY A 155 7.15 -7.88 -11.27
N GLN A 156 7.71 -6.77 -11.74
CA GLN A 156 7.53 -5.47 -11.07
C GLN A 156 6.10 -4.96 -11.28
N SER A 157 5.38 -4.74 -10.18
CA SER A 157 3.93 -4.51 -10.23
C SER A 157 3.49 -3.08 -9.87
N LEU A 158 4.43 -2.17 -9.60
CA LEU A 158 4.17 -0.75 -9.33
C LEU A 158 5.26 0.12 -9.95
N ILE A 159 4.92 0.84 -11.02
CA ILE A 159 5.87 1.63 -11.82
C ILE A 159 5.30 3.03 -12.08
N GLN A 160 6.07 4.08 -11.80
CA GLN A 160 5.72 5.48 -12.08
C GLN A 160 6.42 6.00 -13.33
N LEU A 161 5.65 6.56 -14.26
CA LEU A 161 6.14 7.30 -15.41
C LEU A 161 6.36 8.78 -15.02
N ARG A 162 7.55 9.07 -14.48
CA ARG A 162 8.02 10.42 -14.13
C ARG A 162 8.98 10.92 -15.20
N LEU A 163 8.43 11.38 -16.31
CA LEU A 163 9.17 11.85 -17.48
C LEU A 163 8.92 13.35 -17.71
N PRO A 164 9.49 14.25 -16.89
CA PRO A 164 9.15 15.67 -16.92
C PRO A 164 9.59 16.39 -18.21
N LEU A 165 10.51 15.80 -18.98
CA LEU A 165 10.95 16.31 -20.29
C LEU A 165 10.03 15.89 -21.45
N TRP A 166 9.02 15.06 -21.17
CA TRP A 166 8.05 14.58 -22.15
C TRP A 166 6.76 15.36 -22.03
N SER A 167 6.03 15.50 -23.15
CA SER A 167 4.68 16.05 -23.10
C SER A 167 3.72 15.07 -22.44
N VAL A 168 2.65 15.59 -21.83
CA VAL A 168 1.58 14.76 -21.24
C VAL A 168 1.03 13.76 -22.26
N ALA A 169 0.84 14.19 -23.51
CA ALA A 169 0.36 13.33 -24.59
C ALA A 169 1.33 12.16 -24.90
N GLN A 170 2.64 12.41 -24.90
CA GLN A 170 3.64 11.35 -25.11
C GLN A 170 3.65 10.33 -23.97
N ILE A 171 3.52 10.79 -22.71
CA ILE A 171 3.46 9.91 -21.55
C ILE A 171 2.20 9.05 -21.57
N ARG A 172 1.03 9.65 -21.87
CA ARG A 172 -0.24 8.92 -22.01
C ARG A 172 -0.17 7.88 -23.13
N ALA A 173 0.43 8.21 -24.27
CA ALA A 173 0.63 7.26 -25.38
C ALA A 173 1.52 6.08 -24.99
N LEU A 174 2.66 6.34 -24.36
CA LEU A 174 3.56 5.30 -23.85
C LEU A 174 2.86 4.39 -22.82
N ALA A 175 2.11 4.98 -21.89
CA ALA A 175 1.34 4.22 -20.91
C ALA A 175 0.29 3.33 -21.58
N ALA A 176 -0.45 3.85 -22.57
CA ALA A 176 -1.45 3.10 -23.31
C ALA A 176 -0.84 1.88 -24.05
N GLU A 177 0.34 2.05 -24.65
CA GLU A 177 1.06 0.97 -25.36
C GLU A 177 1.55 -0.13 -24.42
N LEU A 178 1.93 0.21 -23.18
CA LEU A 178 2.42 -0.75 -22.17
C LEU A 178 1.29 -1.38 -21.36
N LEU A 179 0.10 -0.76 -21.34
CA LEU A 179 -1.01 -1.17 -20.49
C LEU A 179 -1.47 -2.63 -20.70
N PRO A 180 -1.54 -3.20 -21.92
CA PRO A 180 -1.87 -4.61 -22.09
C PRO A 180 -0.90 -5.54 -21.38
N VAL A 181 0.40 -5.26 -21.46
CA VAL A 181 1.46 -6.06 -20.80
C VAL A 181 1.40 -5.86 -19.29
N ALA A 182 1.22 -4.61 -18.82
CA ALA A 182 1.08 -4.34 -17.40
C ALA A 182 -0.11 -5.10 -16.79
N ARG A 183 -1.27 -5.10 -17.48
CA ARG A 183 -2.47 -5.83 -17.03
C ARG A 183 -2.26 -7.34 -17.00
N SER A 184 -1.57 -7.92 -17.99
CA SER A 184 -1.36 -9.38 -18.04
C SER A 184 -0.51 -9.91 -16.89
N VAL A 185 0.29 -9.05 -16.25
CA VAL A 185 1.12 -9.39 -15.08
C VAL A 185 0.61 -8.76 -13.78
N GLY A 186 -0.58 -8.13 -13.79
CA GLY A 186 -1.17 -7.48 -12.62
C GLY A 186 -0.42 -6.21 -12.15
N ALA A 187 0.41 -5.61 -12.99
CA ALA A 187 1.13 -4.39 -12.70
C ALA A 187 0.25 -3.14 -12.85
N SER A 188 0.61 -2.08 -12.11
CA SER A 188 0.04 -0.74 -12.30
C SER A 188 1.08 0.26 -12.80
N LEU A 189 0.68 1.03 -13.81
CA LEU A 189 1.43 2.17 -14.32
C LEU A 189 0.85 3.46 -13.71
N LEU A 190 1.68 4.23 -13.02
CA LEU A 190 1.27 5.47 -12.38
C LEU A 190 1.76 6.67 -13.20
N LEU A 191 0.82 7.51 -13.60
CA LEU A 191 1.14 8.78 -14.24
C LEU A 191 1.50 9.80 -13.16
N ASN A 192 2.63 10.48 -13.33
CA ASN A 192 3.03 11.54 -12.41
C ASN A 192 2.16 12.79 -12.60
N ALA A 193 1.37 13.15 -11.57
CA ALA A 193 0.49 14.30 -11.48
C ALA A 193 -0.72 14.35 -12.46
N ASP A 194 -0.89 13.36 -13.34
CA ASP A 194 -1.90 13.37 -14.40
C ASP A 194 -3.13 12.52 -14.06
N VAL A 195 -4.02 13.09 -13.23
CA VAL A 195 -5.28 12.44 -12.83
C VAL A 195 -6.19 12.16 -14.02
N GLU A 196 -6.30 13.11 -14.96
CA GLU A 196 -7.16 12.96 -16.13
C GLU A 196 -6.69 11.83 -17.05
N GLY A 197 -5.37 11.73 -17.29
CA GLY A 197 -4.80 10.63 -18.05
C GLY A 197 -5.06 9.27 -17.39
N ALA A 198 -4.95 9.19 -16.06
CA ALA A 198 -5.26 7.96 -15.33
C ALA A 198 -6.74 7.58 -15.51
N ARG A 199 -7.67 8.52 -15.32
CA ARG A 199 -9.11 8.29 -15.55
C ARG A 199 -9.41 7.80 -16.96
N MET A 200 -8.78 8.41 -17.95
CA MET A 200 -8.95 8.07 -19.37
C MET A 200 -8.45 6.65 -19.69
N LEU A 201 -7.29 6.24 -19.16
CA LEU A 201 -6.70 4.93 -19.43
C LEU A 201 -7.32 3.78 -18.62
N GLY A 202 -7.91 4.10 -17.46
CA GLY A 202 -8.71 3.16 -16.67
C GLY A 202 -7.87 2.10 -15.95
N ALA A 203 -8.41 0.87 -15.85
CA ALA A 203 -7.83 -0.22 -15.07
C ALA A 203 -6.34 -0.46 -15.39
N GLY A 204 -5.53 -0.74 -14.37
CA GLY A 204 -4.07 -0.90 -14.52
C GLY A 204 -3.30 0.42 -14.64
N THR A 205 -3.99 1.56 -14.72
CA THR A 205 -3.39 2.90 -14.61
C THR A 205 -3.81 3.54 -13.29
N GLY A 206 -2.91 4.35 -12.73
CA GLY A 206 -3.18 5.18 -11.57
C GLY A 206 -2.42 6.50 -11.65
N VAL A 207 -2.39 7.24 -10.55
CA VAL A 207 -1.71 8.53 -10.45
C VAL A 207 -0.78 8.56 -9.24
N GLN A 208 0.39 9.18 -9.39
CA GLN A 208 1.17 9.69 -8.26
C GLN A 208 0.93 11.20 -8.16
N LEU A 209 0.25 11.64 -7.11
CA LEU A 209 0.06 13.06 -6.82
C LEU A 209 1.36 13.68 -6.30
N ARG A 210 1.60 14.94 -6.67
CA ARG A 210 2.57 15.81 -5.98
C ARG A 210 1.98 16.28 -4.66
N SER A 211 2.80 16.64 -3.69
CA SER A 211 2.30 17.19 -2.43
C SER A 211 1.45 18.44 -2.64
N SER A 212 1.85 19.31 -3.57
CA SER A 212 1.08 20.51 -3.97
C SER A 212 -0.29 20.22 -4.61
N GLN A 213 -0.55 18.98 -5.04
CA GLN A 213 -1.86 18.57 -5.54
C GLN A 213 -2.80 18.09 -4.43
N LEU A 214 -2.30 17.70 -3.25
CA LEU A 214 -3.15 17.14 -2.19
C LEU A 214 -4.25 18.11 -1.78
N ALA A 215 -3.92 19.39 -1.60
CA ALA A 215 -4.89 20.43 -1.23
C ALA A 215 -5.91 20.78 -2.33
N GLN A 216 -5.71 20.30 -3.57
CA GLN A 216 -6.62 20.55 -4.69
C GLN A 216 -7.83 19.61 -4.68
N TRP A 217 -7.82 18.59 -3.82
CA TRP A 217 -8.84 17.56 -3.77
C TRP A 217 -9.48 17.50 -2.39
N SER A 218 -10.81 17.55 -2.36
CA SER A 218 -11.61 17.28 -1.15
C SER A 218 -11.97 15.80 -0.99
N GLN A 219 -11.82 15.02 -2.07
CA GLN A 219 -12.12 13.60 -2.14
C GLN A 219 -11.17 12.90 -3.10
N ARG A 220 -10.98 11.60 -2.91
CA ARG A 220 -10.10 10.78 -3.74
C ARG A 220 -10.35 11.02 -5.24
N PRO A 221 -9.31 11.28 -6.05
CA PRO A 221 -9.49 11.66 -7.45
C PRO A 221 -9.83 10.50 -8.40
N LEU A 222 -9.61 9.25 -8.00
CA LEU A 222 -9.82 8.06 -8.83
C LEU A 222 -10.66 7.01 -8.10
N PRO A 223 -11.41 6.15 -8.82
CA PRO A 223 -12.11 5.01 -8.20
C PRO A 223 -11.11 4.05 -7.53
N TRP A 224 -11.58 3.23 -6.58
CA TRP A 224 -10.74 2.29 -5.83
C TRP A 224 -10.00 1.25 -6.70
N GLY A 225 -10.54 0.93 -7.87
CA GLY A 225 -9.87 0.06 -8.85
C GLY A 225 -8.64 0.69 -9.53
N GLN A 226 -8.44 2.00 -9.42
CA GLN A 226 -7.26 2.69 -9.94
C GLN A 226 -6.43 3.26 -8.78
N ARG A 227 -5.10 3.06 -8.83
CA ARG A 227 -4.23 3.42 -7.72
C ARG A 227 -4.03 4.94 -7.62
N VAL A 228 -4.02 5.46 -6.39
CA VAL A 228 -3.64 6.84 -6.06
C VAL A 228 -2.50 6.78 -5.05
N GLY A 229 -1.33 7.25 -5.46
CA GLY A 229 -0.19 7.48 -4.60
C GLY A 229 -0.02 8.97 -4.29
N ALA A 230 0.60 9.31 -3.17
CA ALA A 230 0.97 10.69 -2.82
C ALA A 230 2.47 10.83 -2.58
N SER A 231 3.04 11.93 -3.04
CA SER A 231 4.40 12.33 -2.68
C SER A 231 4.33 13.21 -1.45
N CYS A 232 5.02 12.82 -0.38
CA CYS A 232 5.04 13.52 0.90
C CYS A 232 6.49 13.76 1.37
N HIS A 233 6.67 14.80 2.16
CA HIS A 233 7.95 15.28 2.68
C HIS A 233 7.94 15.48 4.19
N ASP A 234 6.76 15.53 4.79
CA ASP A 234 6.55 15.67 6.23
C ASP A 234 5.24 15.00 6.69
N VAL A 235 4.96 15.15 7.99
CA VAL A 235 3.80 14.56 8.66
C VAL A 235 2.47 15.21 8.24
N ASP A 236 2.48 16.49 7.88
CA ASP A 236 1.26 17.21 7.50
C ASP A 236 0.81 16.79 6.10
N GLU A 237 1.76 16.61 5.18
CA GLU A 237 1.50 16.06 3.85
C GLU A 237 1.06 14.59 3.92
N LEU A 238 1.60 13.79 4.85
CA LEU A 238 1.12 12.42 5.11
C LEU A 238 -0.31 12.42 5.65
N ALA A 239 -0.63 13.32 6.59
CA ALA A 239 -1.98 13.45 7.11
C ALA A 239 -2.98 13.87 6.02
N ALA A 240 -2.59 14.79 5.14
CA ALA A 240 -3.39 15.18 3.97
C ALA A 240 -3.59 14.02 2.99
N ALA A 241 -2.56 13.20 2.76
CA ALA A 241 -2.65 12.00 1.94
C ALA A 241 -3.63 10.96 2.52
N VAL A 242 -3.56 10.73 3.84
CA VAL A 242 -4.51 9.87 4.56
C VAL A 242 -5.94 10.40 4.42
N ALA A 243 -6.16 11.70 4.64
CA ALA A 243 -7.48 12.31 4.53
C ALA A 243 -8.08 12.22 3.11
N LEU A 244 -7.22 12.12 2.09
CA LEU A 244 -7.62 11.94 0.69
C LEU A 244 -7.85 10.47 0.32
N ASP A 245 -7.73 9.54 1.27
CA ASP A 245 -7.91 8.11 1.05
C ASP A 245 -6.96 7.56 -0.04
N VAL A 246 -5.69 8.00 -0.08
CA VAL A 246 -4.70 7.44 -1.03
C VAL A 246 -4.35 6.00 -0.66
N ASP A 247 -3.87 5.21 -1.63
CA ASP A 247 -3.52 3.81 -1.39
C ASP A 247 -2.14 3.62 -0.78
N PHE A 248 -1.25 4.58 -1.01
CA PHE A 248 0.09 4.63 -0.46
C PHE A 248 0.67 6.03 -0.59
N ALA A 249 1.74 6.30 0.15
CA ALA A 249 2.55 7.51 0.02
C ALA A 249 4.03 7.17 -0.18
N THR A 250 4.81 8.13 -0.68
CA THR A 250 6.27 8.12 -0.55
C THR A 250 6.66 9.19 0.45
N LEU A 251 7.58 8.90 1.37
CA LEU A 251 8.16 9.90 2.28
C LEU A 251 9.63 10.10 1.92
N SER A 252 10.01 11.35 1.63
CA SER A 252 11.34 11.68 1.11
C SER A 252 11.80 13.10 1.46
N PRO A 253 13.11 13.39 1.47
CA PRO A 253 14.21 12.44 1.32
C PRO A 253 14.56 11.74 2.64
N VAL A 254 14.78 10.42 2.62
CA VAL A 254 15.26 9.66 3.79
C VAL A 254 16.74 9.96 4.06
N ARG A 255 17.58 9.91 3.02
CA ARG A 255 18.99 10.35 3.05
C ARG A 255 19.21 11.44 2.01
N ALA A 256 20.35 12.14 2.08
CA ALA A 256 20.73 13.09 1.04
C ALA A 256 20.72 12.43 -0.35
N THR A 257 20.28 13.17 -1.37
CA THR A 257 20.06 12.61 -2.71
C THR A 257 20.79 13.43 -3.77
N ALA A 258 21.29 12.75 -4.81
CA ALA A 258 21.82 13.44 -5.99
C ALA A 258 20.72 14.18 -6.80
N SER A 259 19.45 13.76 -6.68
CA SER A 259 18.32 14.39 -7.38
C SER A 259 17.90 15.73 -6.76
N HIS A 260 18.24 15.97 -5.49
CA HIS A 260 18.00 17.24 -4.77
C HIS A 260 19.21 17.55 -3.87
N PRO A 261 20.32 18.05 -4.46
CA PRO A 261 21.54 18.35 -3.72
C PRO A 261 21.30 19.50 -2.72
N GLY A 262 21.75 19.33 -1.47
CA GLY A 262 21.65 20.34 -0.41
C GLY A 262 20.45 20.19 0.53
N VAL A 263 19.50 19.31 0.26
CA VAL A 263 18.43 18.97 1.22
C VAL A 263 18.94 17.84 2.14
N PRO A 264 19.13 18.09 3.46
CA PRO A 264 19.48 17.02 4.38
C PRO A 264 18.32 16.00 4.44
N GLY A 265 18.67 14.72 4.40
CA GLY A 265 17.69 13.66 4.61
C GLY A 265 17.15 13.66 6.04
N MET A 266 15.90 13.25 6.24
CA MET A 266 15.31 13.19 7.58
C MET A 266 15.92 12.10 8.48
N GLY A 267 16.59 11.10 7.90
CA GLY A 267 17.13 9.95 8.61
C GLY A 267 16.06 8.89 8.91
N TRP A 268 16.52 7.66 9.21
CA TRP A 268 15.64 6.51 9.44
C TRP A 268 14.79 6.63 10.71
N GLU A 269 15.31 7.28 11.76
CA GLU A 269 14.59 7.47 13.03
C GLU A 269 13.35 8.34 12.84
N ARG A 270 13.53 9.57 12.34
CA ARG A 270 12.42 10.48 12.04
C ARG A 270 11.49 9.95 10.93
N PHE A 271 12.00 9.15 10.00
CA PHE A 271 11.17 8.44 9.03
C PHE A 271 10.26 7.43 9.73
N ALA A 272 10.80 6.58 10.61
CA ALA A 272 10.03 5.57 11.34
C ALA A 272 8.94 6.19 12.22
N GLU A 273 9.25 7.30 12.90
CA GLU A 273 8.29 8.05 13.71
C GLU A 273 7.08 8.52 12.88
N GLN A 274 7.35 9.08 11.69
CA GLN A 274 6.29 9.56 10.80
C GLN A 274 5.48 8.43 10.17
N VAL A 275 6.14 7.32 9.78
CA VAL A 275 5.46 6.15 9.24
C VAL A 275 4.57 5.48 10.30
N ALA A 276 5.02 5.38 11.55
CA ALA A 276 4.22 4.82 12.64
C ALA A 276 2.94 5.64 12.93
N ALA A 277 2.96 6.95 12.64
CA ALA A 277 1.81 7.83 12.73
C ALA A 277 0.93 7.81 11.46
N ALA A 278 1.42 7.28 10.34
CA ALA A 278 0.72 7.27 9.07
C ALA A 278 -0.31 6.12 9.01
N ALA A 279 -1.57 6.46 8.74
CA ALA A 279 -2.65 5.50 8.55
C ALA A 279 -2.69 4.94 7.11
N VAL A 280 -1.54 4.87 6.43
CA VAL A 280 -1.43 4.50 5.00
C VAL A 280 -0.06 3.84 4.74
N PRO A 281 0.06 2.88 3.81
CA PRO A 281 1.36 2.33 3.43
C PRO A 281 2.33 3.41 2.92
N VAL A 282 3.55 3.44 3.44
CA VAL A 282 4.57 4.44 3.06
C VAL A 282 5.80 3.76 2.46
N TYR A 283 6.24 4.21 1.29
CA TYR A 283 7.53 3.84 0.72
C TYR A 283 8.63 4.83 1.13
N ALA A 284 9.78 4.31 1.52
CA ALA A 284 10.99 5.10 1.70
C ALA A 284 11.51 5.57 0.34
N LEU A 285 11.78 6.87 0.19
CA LEU A 285 12.30 7.45 -1.04
C LEU A 285 13.37 8.51 -0.74
N GLY A 286 14.34 8.62 -1.65
CA GLY A 286 15.40 9.63 -1.60
C GLY A 286 16.62 9.14 -0.81
N GLY A 287 17.70 8.85 -1.54
CA GLY A 287 18.96 8.40 -0.98
C GLY A 287 18.93 6.96 -0.45
N VAL A 288 17.93 6.19 -0.88
CA VAL A 288 17.74 4.77 -0.56
C VAL A 288 17.70 3.94 -1.85
N GLY A 289 18.04 2.66 -1.74
CA GLY A 289 18.03 1.69 -2.84
C GLY A 289 17.44 0.33 -2.45
N PRO A 290 17.53 -0.68 -3.34
CA PRO A 290 17.01 -2.03 -3.07
C PRO A 290 17.57 -2.68 -1.82
N ASP A 291 18.84 -2.40 -1.51
CA ASP A 291 19.55 -2.98 -0.35
C ASP A 291 19.06 -2.41 0.98
N ASP A 292 18.36 -1.28 0.97
CA ASP A 292 17.73 -0.71 2.16
C ASP A 292 16.40 -1.39 2.53
N GLY A 293 15.99 -2.45 1.83
CA GLY A 293 14.69 -3.10 2.04
C GLY A 293 14.46 -3.59 3.47
N ALA A 294 15.45 -4.24 4.09
CA ALA A 294 15.36 -4.70 5.48
C ALA A 294 15.22 -3.52 6.45
N ARG A 295 16.03 -2.47 6.24
CA ARG A 295 15.99 -1.25 7.04
C ARG A 295 14.66 -0.50 6.90
N ALA A 296 14.10 -0.46 5.70
CA ALA A 296 12.80 0.12 5.45
C ALA A 296 11.69 -0.66 6.16
N ALA A 297 11.75 -1.99 6.15
CA ALA A 297 10.80 -2.84 6.87
C ALA A 297 10.89 -2.65 8.40
N GLU A 298 12.10 -2.58 8.97
CA GLU A 298 12.31 -2.24 10.39
C GLU A 298 11.71 -0.87 10.76
N ALA A 299 11.78 0.10 9.85
CA ALA A 299 11.19 1.43 10.01
C ALA A 299 9.68 1.48 9.71
N GLY A 300 9.03 0.34 9.48
CA GLY A 300 7.58 0.23 9.24
C GLY A 300 7.14 0.52 7.80
N ALA A 301 8.05 0.76 6.87
CA ALA A 301 7.72 1.05 5.49
C ALA A 301 7.00 -0.12 4.80
N GLN A 302 6.23 0.18 3.75
CA GLN A 302 5.80 -0.78 2.74
C GLN A 302 7.00 -1.38 2.00
N GLY A 303 8.03 -0.56 1.78
CA GLY A 303 9.18 -0.91 1.00
C GLY A 303 9.97 0.32 0.58
N VAL A 304 10.73 0.18 -0.50
CA VAL A 304 11.62 1.22 -1.02
C VAL A 304 11.18 1.63 -2.42
N ALA A 305 11.23 2.94 -2.68
CA ALA A 305 10.97 3.52 -3.99
C ALA A 305 12.24 4.14 -4.55
N GLY A 306 12.41 4.11 -5.87
CA GLY A 306 13.56 4.78 -6.46
C GLY A 306 13.63 4.74 -7.97
N ILE A 307 14.68 5.40 -8.47
CA ILE A 307 14.83 5.75 -9.89
C ILE A 307 15.85 4.84 -10.57
N ARG A 308 17.12 4.95 -10.18
CA ARG A 308 18.25 4.23 -10.82
C ARG A 308 18.72 3.02 -10.04
N ALA A 309 18.66 3.08 -8.71
CA ALA A 309 19.19 2.03 -7.83
C ALA A 309 18.46 0.69 -7.94
N PHE A 310 17.24 0.65 -8.52
CA PHE A 310 16.50 -0.60 -8.75
C PHE A 310 16.84 -1.28 -10.08
N VAL A 311 17.77 -0.69 -10.83
CA VAL A 311 18.32 -1.24 -12.06
C VAL A 311 19.76 -1.59 -11.74
N ASP A 312 19.97 -2.70 -11.03
CA ASP A 312 21.31 -3.27 -10.94
C ASP A 312 21.30 -4.71 -11.50
N ARG A 313 22.07 -4.80 -12.58
CA ARG A 313 22.97 -5.88 -12.98
C ARG A 313 22.29 -7.20 -13.33
N GLY A 314 22.03 -7.35 -14.63
CA GLY A 314 22.14 -8.67 -15.22
C GLY A 314 23.52 -9.23 -14.89
N ASP A 315 23.51 -10.41 -14.28
CA ASP A 315 24.57 -11.39 -14.44
C ASP A 315 24.61 -11.86 -15.90
#